data_AF-A0A377U4K0-F1
#
_entry.id   AF-A0A377U4K0-F1
#
_cell.length_a   1.000
_cell.length_b   1.000
_cell.length_c   1.000
_cell.angle_alpha   90.00
_cell.angle_beta   90.00
_cell.angle_gamma   90.00
#
_symmetry.space_group_name_H-M   'P 1'
#
loop_
_entity.id
_entity.type
_entity.pdbx_description
1 polymer ?
#
loop_
_entity_poly.entity_id
_entity_poly.type
_entity_poly.pdbx_seq_one_letter_code
_entity_poly.pdbx_strand_id
1 'polypeptide(L)'
;MRFRLPHRPHLRPAWMIRIGLFMYDHLGKRTSLPGSSGLRFGAESVLKPEIVRGFEYSDCWVDDARLVLANAQMVVRKGGEVRTRTRAISAKRENGLWVVEAEDIDSGEKFTWKARGLVNATGPWVKQFFDEGMHLRSPYGIRLIKGSHIVVPRVHTQKQAYILQNEDKRIVFVIPWMDEFSIIGTTDVEYKGDPKAVAIDDKEINYLLNVYNAHFKKTLSRTISSGPTPASVRCATTSRIRRRPLPATIPWIFTMRTVRRRCCPSSAQADHLSQTGRACTGKTDPLLQRDRPGMDQNRGAPRRRYRPATATTTRRNCAVASHSSVNHWPAIMPAPTGATASGS
;
A
#
# COMPACT_ATOMS: atom_id res chain seq x y z
N MET A 1 0.66 -7.73 12.78
CA MET A 1 2.08 -8.08 12.56
C MET A 1 2.93 -7.32 13.58
N ARG A 2 4.17 -7.75 13.83
CA ARG A 2 5.12 -7.07 14.72
C ARG A 2 6.33 -6.61 13.93
N PHE A 3 6.82 -5.42 14.22
CA PHE A 3 7.94 -4.76 13.56
C PHE A 3 9.04 -4.49 14.57
N ARG A 4 10.25 -4.97 14.27
CA ARG A 4 11.46 -4.79 15.08
C ARG A 4 12.30 -3.66 14.53
N LEU A 5 12.62 -2.69 15.37
CA LEU A 5 13.46 -1.54 15.10
C LEU A 5 14.81 -1.71 15.81
N PRO A 6 15.87 -2.15 15.11
CA PRO A 6 17.21 -2.18 15.69
C PRO A 6 17.68 -0.76 16.05
N HIS A 7 18.21 -0.59 17.25
CA HIS A 7 18.61 0.72 17.76
C HIS A 7 20.02 1.09 17.25
N ARG A 8 20.10 2.19 16.50
CA ARG A 8 21.36 2.82 16.06
C ARG A 8 21.47 4.22 16.69
N PRO A 9 22.19 4.36 17.82
CA PRO A 9 22.14 5.57 18.65
C PRO A 9 22.68 6.82 17.95
N HIS A 10 23.63 6.68 17.02
CA HIS A 10 24.18 7.81 16.25
C HIS A 10 23.18 8.39 15.24
N LEU A 11 22.14 7.64 14.88
CA LEU A 11 21.06 8.12 14.01
C LEU A 11 19.91 8.71 14.80
N ARG A 12 19.41 7.97 15.81
CA ARG A 12 18.30 8.40 16.66
C ARG A 12 18.52 7.92 18.09
N PRO A 13 18.51 8.83 19.09
CA PRO A 13 18.70 8.45 20.47
C PRO A 13 17.47 7.69 21.01
N ALA A 14 17.71 6.77 21.96
CA ALA A 14 16.67 5.89 22.50
C ALA A 14 15.47 6.63 23.10
N TRP A 15 15.67 7.79 23.74
CA TRP A 15 14.59 8.58 24.34
C TRP A 15 13.59 9.07 23.26
N MET A 16 14.10 9.47 22.10
CA MET A 16 13.28 9.95 20.98
C MET A 16 12.41 8.82 20.43
N ILE A 17 12.97 7.62 20.28
CA ILE A 17 12.23 6.45 19.81
C ILE A 17 11.14 6.07 20.82
N ARG A 18 11.41 6.13 22.13
CA ARG A 18 10.41 5.83 23.16
C ARG A 18 9.24 6.81 23.13
N ILE A 19 9.49 8.11 22.97
CA ILE A 19 8.43 9.11 22.81
C ILE A 19 7.64 8.85 21.54
N GLY A 20 8.32 8.58 20.42
CA GLY A 20 7.65 8.26 19.15
C GLY A 20 6.74 7.04 19.24
N LEU A 21 7.19 5.97 19.90
CA LEU A 21 6.40 4.76 20.12
C LEU A 21 5.23 5.00 21.08
N PHE A 22 5.43 5.80 22.13
CA PHE A 22 4.33 6.22 23.00
C PHE A 22 3.25 6.96 22.20
N MET A 23 3.63 7.92 21.35
CA MET A 23 2.69 8.61 20.48
C MET A 23 2.00 7.63 19.51
N TYR A 24 2.75 6.70 18.91
CA TYR A 24 2.22 5.72 17.97
C TYR A 24 1.13 4.84 18.61
N ASP A 25 1.34 4.41 19.85
CA ASP A 25 0.41 3.54 20.58
C ASP A 25 -0.90 4.25 21.00
N HIS A 26 -0.90 5.58 21.09
CA HIS A 26 -2.01 6.37 21.68
C HIS A 26 -2.70 7.36 20.72
N LEU A 27 -2.09 7.71 19.58
CA LEU A 27 -2.68 8.66 18.63
C LEU A 27 -3.89 8.06 17.88
N GLY A 28 -3.89 6.74 17.68
CA GLY A 28 -5.04 5.97 17.21
C GLY A 28 -5.72 5.23 18.36
N LYS A 29 -7.04 5.06 18.30
CA LYS A 29 -7.74 4.17 19.25
C LYS A 29 -7.35 2.72 18.96
N ARG A 30 -6.42 2.18 19.76
CA ARG A 30 -5.99 0.78 19.71
C ARG A 30 -6.97 -0.09 20.49
N THR A 31 -7.60 -1.06 19.82
CA THR A 31 -8.53 -2.00 20.48
C THR A 31 -7.96 -3.41 20.60
N SER A 32 -7.17 -3.88 19.63
CA SER A 32 -6.70 -5.28 19.57
C SER A 32 -5.22 -5.48 19.28
N LEU A 33 -4.51 -4.47 18.77
CA LEU A 33 -3.08 -4.60 18.47
C LEU A 33 -2.27 -4.56 19.76
N PRO A 34 -1.25 -5.41 19.97
CA PRO A 34 -0.34 -5.32 21.13
C PRO A 34 0.45 -3.99 21.16
N GLY A 35 0.78 -3.49 22.35
CA GLY A 35 1.57 -2.27 22.52
C GLY A 35 3.05 -2.42 22.14
N SER A 36 3.78 -1.31 22.17
CA SER A 36 5.23 -1.32 21.92
C SER A 36 6.03 -1.87 23.11
N SER A 37 7.21 -2.45 22.84
CA SER A 37 8.12 -3.01 23.85
C SER A 37 9.58 -2.80 23.48
N GLY A 38 10.48 -2.87 24.47
CA GLY A 38 11.92 -2.89 24.23
C GLY A 38 12.44 -4.30 23.94
N LEU A 39 13.53 -4.40 23.17
CA LEU A 39 14.20 -5.66 22.84
C LEU A 39 15.69 -5.60 23.18
N ARG A 40 16.24 -6.77 23.51
CA ARG A 40 17.67 -7.05 23.58
C ARG A 40 18.00 -8.12 22.55
N PHE A 41 19.15 -7.99 21.89
CA PHE A 41 19.63 -8.94 20.91
C PHE A 41 20.95 -9.53 21.42
N GLY A 42 21.00 -10.84 21.57
CA GLY A 42 22.19 -11.58 21.99
C GLY A 42 22.96 -12.20 20.82
N ALA A 43 23.92 -13.06 21.14
CA ALA A 43 24.76 -13.76 20.16
C ALA A 43 23.94 -14.58 19.15
N GLU A 44 22.79 -15.15 19.54
CA GLU A 44 21.91 -15.93 18.65
C GLU A 44 21.00 -15.08 17.74
N SER A 45 21.10 -13.74 17.82
CA SER A 45 20.34 -12.86 16.95
C SER A 45 20.73 -13.01 15.48
N VAL A 46 19.78 -12.77 14.57
CA VAL A 46 20.01 -12.66 13.12
C VAL A 46 20.75 -11.37 12.74
N LEU A 47 20.75 -10.39 13.65
CA LEU A 47 21.42 -9.12 13.50
C LEU A 47 22.91 -9.25 13.84
N LYS A 48 23.72 -8.34 13.30
CA LYS A 48 25.14 -8.24 13.65
C LYS A 48 25.35 -7.95 15.14
N PRO A 49 26.47 -8.44 15.74
CA PRO A 49 26.68 -8.43 17.19
C PRO A 49 26.75 -7.02 17.81
N GLU A 50 27.15 -6.00 17.04
CA GLU A 50 27.15 -4.60 17.48
C GLU A 50 25.74 -4.04 17.75
N ILE A 51 24.69 -4.69 17.25
CA ILE A 51 23.30 -4.26 17.45
C ILE A 51 22.67 -5.04 18.61
N VAL A 52 22.87 -4.55 19.84
CA VAL A 52 22.45 -5.25 21.08
C VAL A 52 21.07 -4.84 21.62
N ARG A 53 20.46 -3.79 21.08
CA ARG A 53 19.18 -3.22 21.55
C ARG A 53 18.25 -2.92 20.38
N GLY A 54 16.96 -3.02 20.63
CA GLY A 54 15.93 -2.56 19.70
C GLY A 54 14.60 -2.28 20.38
N PHE A 55 13.59 -2.07 19.57
CA PHE A 55 12.20 -1.89 19.98
C PHE A 55 11.30 -2.73 19.09
N GLU A 56 10.12 -3.09 19.58
CA GLU A 56 9.09 -3.78 18.82
C GLU A 56 7.76 -3.05 18.92
N TYR A 57 7.02 -2.95 17.82
CA TYR A 57 5.68 -2.38 17.81
C TYR A 57 4.76 -3.12 16.83
N SER A 58 3.47 -2.82 16.87
CA SER A 58 2.47 -3.45 16.03
C SER A 58 2.07 -2.59 14.83
N ASP A 59 1.93 -3.27 13.69
CA ASP A 59 1.29 -2.71 12.50
C ASP A 59 0.61 -3.83 11.67
N CYS A 60 -0.05 -3.44 10.60
CA CYS A 60 -0.79 -4.34 9.72
C CYS A 60 -0.08 -4.52 8.38
N TRP A 61 -0.10 -5.77 7.91
CA TRP A 61 0.19 -6.10 6.52
C TRP A 61 -1.14 -6.33 5.79
N VAL A 62 -1.21 -5.96 4.51
CA VAL A 62 -2.41 -6.16 3.69
C VAL A 62 -1.99 -6.50 2.27
N ASP A 63 -2.71 -7.45 1.65
CA ASP A 63 -2.65 -7.64 0.22
C ASP A 63 -3.36 -6.48 -0.47
N ASP A 64 -2.57 -5.66 -1.14
CA ASP A 64 -3.01 -4.39 -1.68
C ASP A 64 -3.83 -4.51 -2.97
N ALA A 65 -3.40 -5.36 -3.89
CA ALA A 65 -4.12 -5.66 -5.11
C ALA A 65 -5.48 -6.28 -4.77
N ARG A 66 -5.52 -7.23 -3.82
CA ARG A 66 -6.78 -7.83 -3.38
C ARG A 66 -7.65 -6.84 -2.61
N LEU A 67 -7.08 -5.88 -1.90
CA LEU A 67 -7.86 -4.80 -1.30
C LEU A 67 -8.55 -3.95 -2.38
N VAL A 68 -7.89 -3.66 -3.51
CA VAL A 68 -8.53 -2.97 -4.65
C VAL A 68 -9.65 -3.81 -5.23
N LEU A 69 -9.37 -5.09 -5.51
CA LEU A 69 -10.35 -6.04 -6.04
C LEU A 69 -11.60 -6.11 -5.15
N ALA A 70 -11.42 -6.21 -3.84
CA ALA A 70 -12.54 -6.27 -2.90
C ALA A 70 -13.40 -4.99 -2.91
N ASN A 71 -12.82 -3.82 -3.18
CA ASN A 71 -13.60 -2.59 -3.38
C ASN A 71 -14.33 -2.57 -4.73
N ALA A 72 -13.71 -3.06 -5.81
CA ALA A 72 -14.36 -3.18 -7.11
C ALA A 72 -15.56 -4.15 -7.05
N GLN A 73 -15.41 -5.29 -6.38
CA GLN A 73 -16.51 -6.22 -6.11
C GLN A 73 -17.64 -5.57 -5.30
N MET A 74 -17.30 -4.69 -4.35
CA MET A 74 -18.31 -3.94 -3.58
C MET A 74 -19.09 -2.96 -4.46
N VAL A 75 -18.48 -2.35 -5.48
CA VAL A 75 -19.19 -1.50 -6.45
C VAL A 75 -20.28 -2.30 -7.16
N VAL A 76 -19.93 -3.46 -7.72
CA VAL A 76 -20.88 -4.35 -8.40
C VAL A 76 -21.98 -4.83 -7.45
N ARG A 77 -21.63 -5.23 -6.22
CA ARG A 77 -22.62 -5.67 -5.21
C ARG A 77 -23.64 -4.58 -4.87
N LYS A 78 -23.23 -3.31 -4.93
CA LYS A 78 -24.12 -2.16 -4.67
C LYS A 78 -24.82 -1.66 -5.94
N GLY A 79 -24.78 -2.42 -7.04
CA GLY A 79 -25.44 -2.09 -8.31
C GLY A 79 -24.68 -1.10 -9.18
N GLY A 80 -23.42 -0.83 -8.88
CA GLY A 80 -22.54 -0.02 -9.74
C GLY A 80 -21.85 -0.85 -10.82
N GLU A 81 -21.27 -0.17 -11.81
CA GLU A 81 -20.55 -0.79 -12.91
C GLU A 81 -19.03 -0.60 -12.77
N VAL A 82 -18.26 -1.61 -13.15
CA VAL A 82 -16.80 -1.55 -13.20
C VAL A 82 -16.34 -2.04 -14.57
N ARG A 83 -15.60 -1.19 -15.31
CA ARG A 83 -14.97 -1.56 -16.58
C ARG A 83 -13.45 -1.51 -16.47
N THR A 84 -12.80 -2.63 -16.75
CA THR A 84 -11.34 -2.73 -16.90
C THR A 84 -10.98 -2.69 -18.37
N ARG A 85 -9.71 -2.40 -18.70
CA ARG A 85 -9.24 -2.28 -20.10
C ARG A 85 -9.96 -1.19 -20.91
N THR A 86 -10.74 -0.34 -20.23
CA THR A 86 -11.42 0.81 -20.80
C THR A 86 -10.70 2.08 -20.37
N ARG A 87 -10.08 2.77 -21.32
CA ARG A 87 -9.35 4.03 -21.09
C ARG A 87 -10.28 5.21 -21.36
N ALA A 88 -10.50 6.06 -20.36
CA ALA A 88 -11.13 7.36 -20.59
C ALA A 88 -10.19 8.23 -21.43
N ILE A 89 -10.68 8.71 -22.58
CA ILE A 89 -9.93 9.52 -23.54
C ILE A 89 -10.20 11.00 -23.29
N SER A 90 -11.48 11.36 -23.11
CA SER A 90 -11.89 12.75 -22.94
C SER A 90 -13.02 12.88 -21.90
N ALA A 91 -13.09 14.05 -21.26
CA ALA A 91 -14.24 14.42 -20.44
C ALA A 91 -14.50 15.93 -20.49
N LYS A 92 -15.71 16.32 -20.89
CA LYS A 92 -16.13 17.72 -21.04
C LYS A 92 -17.50 17.98 -20.42
N ARG A 93 -17.78 19.24 -20.11
CA ARG A 93 -19.09 19.67 -19.57
C ARG A 93 -19.96 20.18 -20.71
N GLU A 94 -21.14 19.60 -20.90
CA GLU A 94 -22.13 20.00 -21.90
C GLU A 94 -23.52 19.99 -21.27
N ASN A 95 -24.29 21.07 -21.44
CA ASN A 95 -25.67 21.18 -20.97
C ASN A 95 -25.86 20.79 -19.48
N GLY A 96 -24.90 21.18 -18.64
CA GLY A 96 -24.94 20.89 -17.20
C GLY A 96 -24.59 19.44 -16.81
N LEU A 97 -24.15 18.58 -17.74
CA LEU A 97 -23.69 17.22 -17.49
C LEU A 97 -22.23 17.03 -17.95
N TRP A 98 -21.54 16.03 -17.42
CA TRP A 98 -20.30 15.52 -17.99
C TRP A 98 -20.62 14.59 -19.15
N VAL A 99 -19.89 14.75 -20.25
CA VAL A 99 -19.81 13.79 -21.35
C VAL A 99 -18.42 13.18 -21.28
N VAL A 100 -18.35 11.86 -21.09
CA VAL A 100 -17.10 11.10 -20.95
C VAL A 100 -17.00 10.15 -22.11
N GLU A 101 -15.91 10.24 -22.87
CA GLU A 101 -15.58 9.31 -23.94
C GLU A 101 -14.49 8.37 -23.46
N ALA A 102 -14.62 7.09 -23.80
CA ALA A 102 -13.62 6.08 -23.52
C ALA A 102 -13.49 5.10 -24.69
N GLU A 103 -12.41 4.33 -24.66
CA GLU A 103 -12.18 3.22 -25.58
C GLU A 103 -11.79 1.97 -24.83
N ASP A 104 -12.19 0.82 -25.36
CA ASP A 104 -11.55 -0.45 -25.04
C ASP A 104 -10.16 -0.49 -25.68
N ILE A 105 -9.12 -0.80 -24.89
CA ILE A 105 -7.72 -0.77 -25.37
C ILE A 105 -7.35 -1.97 -26.23
N ASP A 106 -8.18 -3.01 -26.29
CA ASP A 106 -7.93 -4.21 -27.09
C ASP A 106 -8.68 -4.15 -28.41
N SER A 107 -9.97 -3.83 -28.37
CA SER A 107 -10.82 -3.80 -29.57
C SER A 107 -10.86 -2.43 -30.25
N GLY A 108 -10.54 -1.36 -29.53
CA GLY A 108 -10.73 0.03 -29.99
C GLY A 108 -12.19 0.49 -29.98
N GLU A 109 -13.13 -0.31 -29.46
CA GLU A 109 -14.53 0.06 -29.34
C GLU A 109 -14.68 1.32 -28.49
N LYS A 110 -15.46 2.30 -28.99
CA LYS A 110 -15.67 3.59 -28.32
C LYS A 110 -16.97 3.60 -27.55
N PHE A 111 -16.93 4.20 -26.36
CA PHE A 111 -18.07 4.40 -25.47
C PHE A 111 -18.25 5.88 -25.17
N THR A 112 -19.49 6.28 -24.95
CA THR A 112 -19.84 7.63 -24.49
C THR A 112 -20.88 7.56 -23.38
N TRP A 113 -20.62 8.21 -22.25
CA TRP A 113 -21.55 8.30 -21.13
C TRP A 113 -21.83 9.74 -20.74
N LYS A 114 -23.04 9.98 -20.23
CA LYS A 114 -23.41 11.23 -19.56
C LYS A 114 -23.45 11.02 -18.05
N ALA A 115 -22.83 11.91 -17.28
CA ALA A 115 -22.77 11.80 -15.82
C ALA A 115 -23.03 13.14 -15.13
N ARG A 116 -23.66 13.12 -13.95
CA ARG A 116 -23.89 14.34 -13.14
C ARG A 116 -22.61 14.84 -12.47
N GLY A 117 -21.73 13.92 -12.09
CA GLY A 117 -20.43 14.19 -11.47
C GLY A 117 -19.32 13.33 -12.07
N LEU A 118 -18.08 13.79 -11.93
CA LEU A 118 -16.87 13.11 -12.39
C LEU A 118 -15.82 13.14 -11.28
N VAL A 119 -15.12 12.01 -11.12
CA VAL A 119 -14.01 11.87 -10.15
C VAL A 119 -12.75 11.52 -10.92
N ASN A 120 -11.73 12.39 -10.85
CA ASN A 120 -10.42 12.10 -11.42
C ASN A 120 -9.54 11.41 -10.36
N ALA A 121 -9.53 10.07 -10.38
CA ALA A 121 -8.75 9.21 -9.48
C ALA A 121 -7.58 8.49 -10.17
N THR A 122 -7.05 9.05 -11.27
CA THR A 122 -6.07 8.37 -12.16
C THR A 122 -4.63 8.36 -11.63
N GLY A 123 -4.39 8.42 -10.31
CA GLY A 123 -3.05 8.16 -9.75
C GLY A 123 -1.92 9.03 -10.37
N PRO A 124 -0.77 8.46 -10.77
CA PRO A 124 0.29 9.21 -11.44
C PRO A 124 -0.17 10.09 -12.61
N TRP A 125 -1.24 9.69 -13.31
CA TRP A 125 -1.80 10.36 -14.48
C TRP A 125 -2.78 11.50 -14.19
N VAL A 126 -3.00 11.90 -12.92
CA VAL A 126 -4.07 12.87 -12.61
C VAL A 126 -3.88 14.20 -13.33
N LYS A 127 -2.67 14.77 -13.34
CA LYS A 127 -2.37 16.02 -14.03
C LYS A 127 -2.46 15.83 -15.55
N GLN A 128 -1.93 14.73 -16.06
CA GLN A 128 -2.02 14.40 -17.48
C GLN A 128 -3.47 14.36 -17.96
N PHE A 129 -4.38 13.73 -17.21
CA PHE A 129 -5.79 13.70 -17.57
C PHE A 129 -6.48 15.06 -17.48
N PHE A 130 -6.01 15.97 -16.61
CA PHE A 130 -6.45 17.37 -16.62
C PHE A 130 -6.04 18.07 -17.93
N ASP A 131 -4.76 17.98 -18.27
CA ASP A 131 -4.19 18.72 -19.39
C ASP A 131 -4.66 18.16 -20.76
N GLU A 132 -4.61 16.83 -20.92
CA GLU A 132 -4.86 16.14 -22.19
C GLU A 132 -6.31 15.67 -22.32
N GLY A 133 -6.93 15.14 -21.26
CA GLY A 133 -8.27 14.54 -21.33
C GLY A 133 -9.41 15.54 -21.11
N MET A 134 -9.19 16.59 -20.32
CA MET A 134 -10.21 17.60 -20.01
C MET A 134 -9.89 18.98 -20.59
N HIS A 135 -8.64 19.21 -21.02
CA HIS A 135 -8.13 20.54 -21.38
C HIS A 135 -8.41 21.60 -20.32
N LEU A 136 -8.29 21.20 -19.05
CA LEU A 136 -8.49 22.06 -17.88
C LEU A 136 -7.17 22.22 -17.16
N ARG A 137 -6.93 23.42 -16.61
CA ARG A 137 -5.76 23.66 -15.77
C ARG A 137 -5.85 22.80 -14.51
N SER A 138 -4.86 21.92 -14.31
CA SER A 138 -4.78 21.16 -13.07
C SER A 138 -4.60 22.12 -11.87
N PRO A 139 -5.37 21.96 -10.78
CA PRO A 139 -5.22 22.79 -9.59
C PRO A 139 -3.85 22.64 -8.91
N TYR A 140 -3.12 21.55 -9.18
CA TYR A 140 -1.85 21.24 -8.51
C TYR A 140 -0.83 20.63 -9.46
N GLY A 141 0.45 20.90 -9.18
CA GLY A 141 1.55 20.09 -9.70
C GLY A 141 1.59 18.70 -9.06
N ILE A 142 2.28 17.77 -9.73
CA ILE A 142 2.60 16.44 -9.18
C ILE A 142 4.09 16.24 -9.25
N ARG A 143 4.66 15.73 -8.15
CA ARG A 143 5.99 15.14 -8.15
C ARG A 143 5.85 13.63 -8.10
N LEU A 144 6.43 12.95 -9.08
CA LEU A 144 6.47 11.50 -9.16
C LEU A 144 7.74 11.03 -8.43
N ILE A 145 7.56 10.24 -7.37
CA ILE A 145 8.68 9.65 -6.62
C ILE A 145 8.63 8.14 -6.81
N LYS A 146 9.59 7.59 -7.54
CA LYS A 146 9.84 6.15 -7.69
C LYS A 146 10.32 5.57 -6.35
N GLY A 147 9.72 4.47 -5.93
CA GLY A 147 10.19 3.64 -4.83
C GLY A 147 10.11 2.18 -5.19
N SER A 148 11.24 1.49 -5.05
CA SER A 148 11.45 0.12 -5.50
C SER A 148 11.58 -0.85 -4.33
N HIS A 149 11.30 -2.14 -4.56
CA HIS A 149 11.53 -3.23 -3.61
C HIS A 149 12.26 -4.37 -4.30
N ILE A 150 13.08 -5.10 -3.54
CA ILE A 150 13.68 -6.37 -3.96
C ILE A 150 13.05 -7.52 -3.17
N VAL A 151 12.92 -8.67 -3.82
CA VAL A 151 12.45 -9.91 -3.19
C VAL A 151 13.59 -10.91 -3.15
N VAL A 152 13.69 -11.64 -2.05
CA VAL A 152 14.72 -12.66 -1.83
C VAL A 152 14.11 -13.86 -1.10
N PRO A 153 14.69 -15.08 -1.21
CA PRO A 153 14.42 -16.18 -0.31
C PRO A 153 14.51 -15.70 1.12
N ARG A 154 13.63 -16.21 1.96
CA ARG A 154 13.44 -15.73 3.32
C ARG A 154 14.77 -15.65 4.07
N VAL A 155 15.06 -14.46 4.58
CA VAL A 155 16.35 -14.16 5.20
C VAL A 155 16.49 -14.79 6.59
N HIS A 156 15.36 -15.05 7.26
CA HIS A 156 15.28 -15.70 8.58
C HIS A 156 13.89 -16.31 8.82
N THR A 157 13.80 -17.32 9.70
CA THR A 157 12.54 -18.02 10.04
C THR A 157 11.62 -17.23 10.99
N GLN A 158 12.04 -16.06 11.47
CA GLN A 158 11.24 -15.22 12.37
C GLN A 158 9.97 -14.68 11.67
N LYS A 159 8.88 -14.50 12.43
CA LYS A 159 7.59 -13.98 11.94
C LYS A 159 7.56 -12.44 11.86
N GLN A 160 8.47 -11.78 12.57
CA GLN A 160 8.53 -10.33 12.67
C GLN A 160 9.14 -9.71 11.41
N ALA A 161 8.64 -8.53 11.03
CA ALA A 161 9.32 -7.67 10.09
C ALA A 161 10.40 -6.84 10.81
N TYR A 162 11.37 -6.33 10.07
CA TYR A 162 12.34 -5.35 10.55
C TYR A 162 12.13 -4.01 9.87
N ILE A 163 12.42 -2.94 10.60
CA ILE A 163 12.50 -1.56 10.12
C ILE A 163 13.91 -1.05 10.44
N LEU A 164 14.72 -0.91 9.41
CA LEU A 164 16.15 -0.60 9.48
C LEU A 164 16.35 0.90 9.34
N GLN A 165 17.21 1.47 10.18
CA GLN A 165 17.57 2.89 10.10
C GLN A 165 18.79 3.03 9.20
N ASN A 166 18.66 3.82 8.14
CA ASN A 166 19.76 4.10 7.23
C ASN A 166 20.45 5.45 7.54
N GLU A 167 21.68 5.60 7.07
CA GLU A 167 22.53 6.79 7.29
C GLU A 167 21.92 8.07 6.67
N ASP A 168 21.15 7.93 5.58
CA ASP A 168 20.39 9.01 4.95
C ASP A 168 19.11 9.41 5.74
N LYS A 169 18.96 8.90 6.96
CA LYS A 169 17.81 9.07 7.87
C LYS A 169 16.53 8.42 7.39
N ARG A 170 16.50 7.74 6.23
CA ARG A 170 15.35 6.96 5.77
C ARG A 170 15.29 5.63 6.50
N ILE A 171 14.17 4.94 6.31
CA ILE A 171 13.93 3.61 6.86
C ILE A 171 13.71 2.61 5.73
N VAL A 172 14.21 1.39 5.92
CA VAL A 172 14.02 0.27 4.99
C VAL A 172 13.40 -0.88 5.75
N PHE A 173 12.34 -1.45 5.23
CA PHE A 173 11.69 -2.63 5.78
C PHE A 173 12.31 -3.92 5.24
N VAL A 174 12.30 -4.96 6.08
CA VAL A 174 12.51 -6.35 5.70
C VAL A 174 11.28 -7.12 6.18
N ILE A 175 10.43 -7.55 5.26
CA ILE A 175 9.10 -8.08 5.56
C ILE A 175 9.02 -9.54 5.12
N PRO A 176 8.77 -10.50 6.04
CA PRO A 176 8.44 -11.87 5.66
C PRO A 176 7.23 -11.91 4.72
N TRP A 177 7.33 -12.64 3.62
CA TRP A 177 6.30 -12.66 2.58
C TRP A 177 6.07 -14.08 2.05
N MET A 178 4.79 -14.47 1.98
CA MET A 178 4.34 -15.80 1.51
C MET A 178 5.09 -16.98 2.12
N ASP A 179 5.49 -16.84 3.39
CA ASP A 179 6.27 -17.82 4.19
C ASP A 179 7.66 -18.20 3.67
N GLU A 180 7.95 -18.01 2.38
CA GLU A 180 9.17 -18.43 1.68
C GLU A 180 10.11 -17.29 1.32
N PHE A 181 9.63 -16.04 1.33
CA PHE A 181 10.36 -14.88 0.85
C PHE A 181 10.51 -13.77 1.89
N SER A 182 11.33 -12.79 1.56
CA SER A 182 11.43 -11.51 2.24
C SER A 182 11.43 -10.38 1.23
N ILE A 183 10.58 -9.38 1.48
CA ILE A 183 10.53 -8.14 0.71
C ILE A 183 11.40 -7.10 1.41
N ILE A 184 12.34 -6.49 0.70
CA ILE A 184 13.22 -5.44 1.20
C ILE A 184 12.92 -4.14 0.44
N GLY A 185 12.58 -3.07 1.14
CA GLY A 185 12.24 -1.79 0.51
C GLY A 185 11.85 -0.68 1.49
N THR A 186 11.74 0.58 1.06
CA THR A 186 11.75 1.05 -0.34
C THR A 186 12.68 2.24 -0.54
N THR A 187 12.91 2.61 -1.79
CA THR A 187 13.67 3.79 -2.21
C THR A 187 12.76 5.03 -2.42
N ASP A 188 13.36 6.20 -2.56
CA ASP A 188 12.66 7.46 -2.89
C ASP A 188 13.52 8.20 -3.92
N VAL A 189 13.22 8.01 -5.20
CA VAL A 189 13.94 8.60 -6.34
C VAL A 189 12.98 9.47 -7.13
N GLU A 190 13.33 10.72 -7.41
CA GLU A 190 12.50 11.56 -8.28
C GLU A 190 12.44 10.99 -9.70
N TYR A 191 11.24 10.93 -10.27
CA TYR A 191 10.98 10.27 -11.55
C TYR A 191 10.35 11.24 -12.56
N LYS A 192 10.79 11.13 -13.80
CA LYS A 192 10.23 11.80 -14.97
C LYS A 192 10.05 10.77 -16.07
N GLY A 193 8.95 10.84 -16.81
CA GLY A 193 8.60 9.89 -17.88
C GLY A 193 7.28 9.17 -17.64
N ASP A 194 6.99 8.16 -18.45
CA ASP A 194 5.76 7.38 -18.39
C ASP A 194 5.71 6.54 -17.09
N PRO A 195 4.71 6.75 -16.21
CA PRO A 195 4.52 5.93 -15.03
C PRO A 195 4.38 4.42 -15.30
N LYS A 196 4.04 3.98 -16.53
CA LYS A 196 4.03 2.55 -16.91
C LYS A 196 5.43 1.98 -17.12
N ALA A 197 6.42 2.79 -17.50
CA ALA A 197 7.78 2.36 -17.82
C ALA A 197 8.72 2.38 -16.59
N VAL A 198 8.17 2.54 -15.39
CA VAL A 198 8.96 2.64 -14.16
C VAL A 198 9.64 1.32 -13.85
N ALA A 199 10.96 1.33 -13.65
CA ALA A 199 11.76 0.15 -13.31
C ALA A 199 12.78 0.48 -12.23
N ILE A 200 13.22 -0.54 -11.49
CA ILE A 200 14.34 -0.39 -10.55
C ILE A 200 15.61 -0.04 -11.34
N ASP A 201 16.54 0.66 -10.70
CA ASP A 201 17.91 0.80 -11.20
C ASP A 201 18.95 0.17 -10.26
N ASP A 202 20.18 0.05 -10.77
CA ASP A 202 21.30 -0.55 -10.04
C ASP A 202 21.63 0.19 -8.73
N LYS A 203 21.43 1.52 -8.69
CA LYS A 203 21.68 2.31 -7.48
C LYS A 203 20.68 1.96 -6.39
N GLU A 204 19.42 1.74 -6.76
CA GLU A 204 18.39 1.30 -5.82
C GLU A 204 18.64 -0.12 -5.29
N ILE A 205 19.08 -1.05 -6.14
CA ILE A 205 19.45 -2.41 -5.70
C ILE A 205 20.59 -2.35 -4.68
N ASN A 206 21.66 -1.64 -5.02
CA ASN A 206 22.82 -1.48 -4.14
C ASN A 206 22.43 -0.80 -2.83
N TYR A 207 21.59 0.23 -2.88
CA TYR A 207 21.05 0.91 -1.70
C TYR A 207 20.35 -0.09 -0.76
N LEU A 208 19.43 -0.89 -1.27
CA LEU A 208 18.65 -1.83 -0.45
C LEU A 208 19.52 -2.95 0.13
N LEU A 209 20.44 -3.49 -0.68
CA LEU A 209 21.39 -4.51 -0.22
C LEU A 209 22.35 -3.97 0.84
N ASN A 210 22.86 -2.75 0.67
CA ASN A 210 23.77 -2.13 1.63
C ASN A 210 23.11 -1.93 2.99
N VAL A 211 21.88 -1.40 3.01
CA VAL A 211 21.15 -1.22 4.28
C VAL A 211 20.89 -2.56 4.95
N TYR A 212 20.48 -3.59 4.19
CA TYR A 212 20.29 -4.93 4.73
C TYR A 212 21.61 -5.52 5.28
N ASN A 213 22.68 -5.53 4.48
CA ASN A 213 23.98 -6.10 4.85
C ASN A 213 24.68 -5.36 5.98
N ALA A 214 24.32 -4.10 6.24
CA ALA A 214 24.76 -3.37 7.42
C ALA A 214 24.14 -3.87 8.73
N HIS A 215 22.97 -4.54 8.68
CA HIS A 215 22.21 -4.93 9.87
C HIS A 215 22.24 -6.44 10.16
N PHE A 216 22.25 -7.29 9.14
CA PHE A 216 22.12 -8.74 9.28
C PHE A 216 23.47 -9.46 9.17
N LYS A 217 23.60 -10.60 9.87
CA LYS A 217 24.77 -11.49 9.75
C LYS A 217 24.82 -12.22 8.40
N LYS A 218 23.67 -12.75 7.97
CA LYS A 218 23.53 -13.41 6.67
C LYS A 218 23.55 -12.35 5.58
N THR A 219 24.62 -12.31 4.79
CA THR A 219 24.81 -11.36 3.70
C THR A 219 23.99 -11.77 2.47
N LEU A 220 23.59 -10.75 1.70
CA LEU A 220 22.96 -10.89 0.39
C LEU A 220 23.84 -10.25 -0.67
N SER A 221 23.92 -10.88 -1.84
CA SER A 221 24.62 -10.37 -3.02
C SER A 221 23.68 -10.33 -4.23
N ARG A 222 24.10 -9.67 -5.31
CA ARG A 222 23.29 -9.53 -6.53
C ARG A 222 23.20 -10.83 -7.35
N THR A 223 24.21 -11.70 -7.26
CA THR A 223 24.39 -12.85 -8.16
C THR A 223 23.82 -14.15 -7.58
N ILE A 224 23.32 -15.01 -8.47
CA ILE A 224 22.96 -16.40 -8.17
C ILE A 224 24.26 -17.22 -8.14
N SER A 225 24.73 -17.64 -6.96
CA SER A 225 25.78 -18.66 -6.88
C SER A 225 25.13 -20.04 -6.88
N SER A 226 25.42 -20.85 -7.90
CA SER A 226 25.06 -22.27 -7.99
C SER A 226 25.93 -23.10 -7.05
N GLY A 227 25.68 -23.02 -5.74
CA GLY A 227 26.35 -23.81 -4.71
C GLY A 227 25.38 -24.09 -3.55
N PRO A 228 25.66 -25.09 -2.68
CA PRO A 228 24.64 -25.66 -1.78
C PRO A 228 24.16 -24.70 -0.67
N THR A 229 24.67 -23.47 -0.56
CA THR A 229 23.96 -22.29 -0.02
C THR A 229 24.79 -21.02 -0.23
N PRO A 230 24.27 -20.04 -1.00
CA PRO A 230 23.91 -18.73 -0.46
C PRO A 230 22.54 -18.26 -0.99
N ALA A 231 21.81 -17.44 -0.21
CA ALA A 231 20.46 -16.99 -0.55
C ALA A 231 20.45 -16.18 -1.86
N SER A 232 19.88 -16.79 -2.89
CA SER A 232 19.79 -16.30 -4.26
C SER A 232 18.80 -15.13 -4.37
N VAL A 233 19.21 -13.97 -4.86
CA VAL A 233 18.26 -12.88 -5.11
C VAL A 233 17.50 -13.14 -6.41
N ARG A 234 16.32 -13.76 -6.34
CA ARG A 234 15.31 -13.57 -7.40
C ARG A 234 14.64 -12.22 -7.18
N CYS A 235 15.26 -11.16 -7.70
CA CYS A 235 14.70 -9.82 -7.70
C CYS A 235 13.42 -9.79 -8.55
N ALA A 236 12.30 -10.15 -7.94
CA ALA A 236 11.02 -9.59 -8.34
C ALA A 236 11.06 -8.11 -7.95
N THR A 237 11.18 -7.24 -8.94
CA THR A 237 11.31 -5.81 -8.67
C THR A 237 10.00 -5.10 -8.90
N THR A 238 9.56 -4.36 -7.87
CA THR A 238 8.35 -3.56 -7.94
C THR A 238 8.70 -2.12 -7.66
N SER A 239 8.57 -1.27 -8.66
CA SER A 239 8.78 0.16 -8.59
C SER A 239 7.42 0.85 -8.57
N ARG A 240 7.31 1.92 -7.76
CA ARG A 240 6.05 2.61 -7.56
C ARG A 240 6.26 4.11 -7.54
N ILE A 241 5.37 4.82 -8.22
CA ILE A 241 5.29 6.27 -8.10
C ILE A 241 4.36 6.65 -6.94
N ARG A 242 4.91 7.39 -5.97
CA ARG A 242 4.15 8.08 -4.93
C ARG A 242 4.00 9.55 -5.28
N ARG A 243 2.90 10.15 -4.82
CA ARG A 243 2.66 11.60 -4.88
C ARG A 243 3.06 12.25 -3.55
N ARG A 244 3.71 13.42 -3.58
CA ARG A 244 3.76 14.37 -2.45
C ARG A 244 2.85 15.57 -2.74
N PRO A 245 2.01 16.04 -1.79
CA PRO A 245 1.10 17.16 -2.03
C PRO A 245 1.82 18.52 -2.01
N LEU A 246 1.41 19.41 -2.92
CA LEU A 246 1.50 20.87 -2.79
C LEU A 246 0.15 21.43 -2.24
N PRO A 247 0.14 22.59 -1.55
CA PRO A 247 -1.07 23.15 -0.91
C PRO A 247 -2.04 23.86 -1.90
N ALA A 248 -3.32 23.99 -1.46
CA ALA A 248 -4.42 24.90 -1.91
C ALA A 248 -5.50 24.47 -2.96
N THR A 249 -6.77 24.55 -2.52
CA THR A 249 -8.10 24.07 -3.00
C THR A 249 -8.69 24.60 -4.34
N ILE A 250 -9.46 23.76 -5.06
CA ILE A 250 -10.47 24.13 -6.10
C ILE A 250 -11.73 23.20 -5.96
N PRO A 251 -12.99 23.65 -6.22
CA PRO A 251 -14.21 23.03 -5.67
C PRO A 251 -14.90 21.92 -6.50
N TRP A 252 -14.63 21.77 -7.81
CA TRP A 252 -15.58 21.02 -8.68
C TRP A 252 -15.02 19.75 -9.36
N ILE A 253 -13.75 19.41 -9.13
CA ILE A 253 -13.16 18.12 -9.51
C ILE A 253 -12.58 17.46 -8.27
N PHE A 254 -13.16 16.33 -7.88
CA PHE A 254 -12.69 15.58 -6.72
C PHE A 254 -11.48 14.74 -7.11
N THR A 255 -10.30 15.20 -6.70
CA THR A 255 -9.06 14.44 -6.80
C THR A 255 -8.81 13.73 -5.47
N MET A 256 -8.89 12.39 -5.44
CA MET A 256 -8.59 11.65 -4.22
C MET A 256 -7.09 11.65 -3.88
N ARG A 257 -6.79 11.79 -2.59
CA ARG A 257 -5.47 11.59 -1.96
C ARG A 257 -5.50 10.32 -1.08
N THR A 258 -4.33 9.77 -0.78
CA THR A 258 -4.04 8.37 -0.40
C THR A 258 -4.58 7.87 0.96
N VAL A 259 -5.85 8.11 1.31
CA VAL A 259 -6.49 7.50 2.48
C VAL A 259 -7.79 6.80 2.07
N ARG A 260 -7.65 5.57 1.56
CA ARG A 260 -8.69 4.88 0.78
C ARG A 260 -10.00 4.60 1.52
N ARG A 261 -9.99 4.39 2.85
CA ARG A 261 -11.22 4.16 3.65
C ARG A 261 -11.75 5.39 4.41
N ARG A 262 -11.02 6.51 4.43
CA ARG A 262 -11.51 7.76 5.05
C ARG A 262 -12.05 8.76 4.03
N CYS A 263 -11.89 8.50 2.75
CA CYS A 263 -12.60 9.19 1.68
C CYS A 263 -14.09 8.79 1.70
N CYS A 264 -14.83 9.14 2.76
CA CYS A 264 -16.21 9.50 2.52
C CYS A 264 -16.20 10.81 1.71
N PRO A 265 -17.23 11.07 0.89
CA PRO A 265 -17.39 12.38 0.27
C PRO A 265 -17.14 13.49 1.28
N SER A 266 -16.23 14.42 0.96
CA SER A 266 -16.20 15.71 1.65
C SER A 266 -17.58 16.34 1.51
N SER A 267 -17.98 17.22 2.44
CA SER A 267 -19.29 17.91 2.40
C SER A 267 -19.68 18.40 0.99
N ALA A 268 -18.71 18.92 0.23
CA ALA A 268 -18.89 19.36 -1.15
C ALA A 268 -19.42 18.30 -2.16
N GLN A 269 -19.16 16.99 -1.97
CA GLN A 269 -19.76 15.93 -2.81
C GLN A 269 -21.21 15.62 -2.39
N ALA A 270 -21.51 15.74 -1.09
CA ALA A 270 -22.85 15.50 -0.57
C ALA A 270 -23.82 16.62 -0.96
N ASP A 271 -23.34 17.87 -1.02
CA ASP A 271 -24.16 19.04 -1.36
C ASP A 271 -24.68 19.01 -2.82
N HIS A 272 -23.89 18.46 -3.75
CA HIS A 272 -24.31 18.27 -5.15
C HIS A 272 -25.17 17.02 -5.39
N LEU A 273 -25.10 16.04 -4.48
CA LEU A 273 -25.85 14.79 -4.52
C LEU A 273 -27.00 14.80 -3.50
N SER A 274 -27.58 15.97 -3.26
CA SER A 274 -28.59 16.28 -2.23
C SER A 274 -29.86 15.40 -2.22
N GLN A 275 -29.97 14.42 -3.12
CA GLN A 275 -31.05 13.43 -3.18
C GLN A 275 -30.65 12.01 -2.70
N THR A 276 -29.40 11.77 -2.28
CA THR A 276 -28.96 10.38 -2.03
C THR A 276 -29.43 9.76 -0.71
N GLY A 277 -29.92 10.55 0.26
CA GLY A 277 -30.64 10.09 1.46
C GLY A 277 -29.95 9.04 2.36
N ARG A 278 -28.73 8.59 2.04
CA ARG A 278 -28.06 7.47 2.70
C ARG A 278 -26.82 7.95 3.44
N ALA A 279 -26.74 7.59 4.72
CA ALA A 279 -25.58 7.86 5.56
C ALA A 279 -24.33 7.12 5.07
N CYS A 280 -23.15 7.67 5.36
CA CYS A 280 -21.86 7.04 5.09
C CYS A 280 -21.69 5.69 5.84
N THR A 281 -21.74 4.56 5.12
CA THR A 281 -21.62 3.20 5.70
C THR A 281 -20.22 2.55 5.59
N GLY A 282 -19.26 3.20 4.93
CA GLY A 282 -17.96 2.59 4.60
C GLY A 282 -17.08 2.15 5.79
N LYS A 283 -17.39 2.62 7.02
CA LYS A 283 -16.73 2.15 8.24
C LYS A 283 -17.30 0.84 8.79
N THR A 284 -18.58 0.57 8.55
CA THR A 284 -19.32 -0.58 9.09
C THR A 284 -19.46 -1.71 8.08
N ASP A 285 -19.34 -1.41 6.79
CA ASP A 285 -19.53 -2.42 5.74
C ASP A 285 -18.32 -3.37 5.65
N PRO A 286 -18.53 -4.69 5.85
CA PRO A 286 -17.48 -5.67 5.57
C PRO A 286 -17.24 -5.76 4.06
N LEU A 287 -15.97 -5.81 3.66
CA LEU A 287 -15.61 -6.23 2.30
C LEU A 287 -15.81 -7.75 2.18
N LEU A 288 -16.11 -8.22 0.96
CA LEU A 288 -16.59 -9.57 0.59
C LEU A 288 -15.91 -10.78 1.27
N GLN A 289 -14.73 -10.63 1.84
CA GLN A 289 -13.84 -11.72 2.22
C GLN A 289 -13.95 -12.18 3.70
N ARG A 290 -14.99 -11.77 4.43
CA ARG A 290 -15.14 -12.09 5.86
C ARG A 290 -16.12 -13.20 6.22
N ASP A 291 -16.82 -13.80 5.26
CA ASP A 291 -17.66 -14.96 5.54
C ASP A 291 -16.81 -16.23 5.54
N ARG A 292 -16.04 -16.44 6.61
CA ARG A 292 -15.57 -17.78 6.99
C ARG A 292 -16.61 -18.39 7.94
N PRO A 293 -17.23 -19.53 7.63
CA PRO A 293 -18.07 -20.23 8.59
C PRO A 293 -17.20 -20.86 9.68
N GLY A 294 -17.59 -20.72 10.96
CA GLY A 294 -17.07 -21.54 12.06
C GLY A 294 -15.88 -20.99 12.84
N MET A 295 -16.11 -19.96 13.65
CA MET A 295 -15.42 -19.82 14.95
C MET A 295 -16.35 -19.09 15.90
N ASP A 296 -17.27 -19.85 16.49
CA ASP A 296 -18.04 -19.41 17.66
C ASP A 296 -17.08 -19.34 18.85
N GLN A 297 -16.64 -18.13 19.19
CA GLN A 297 -16.02 -17.82 20.47
C GLN A 297 -16.76 -16.63 21.09
N ASN A 298 -17.98 -16.87 21.58
CA ASN A 298 -18.47 -16.25 22.82
C ASN A 298 -19.86 -16.77 23.21
N ARG A 299 -19.91 -17.86 23.97
CA ARG A 299 -20.99 -18.07 24.94
C ARG A 299 -20.64 -17.32 26.23
N GLY A 300 -21.47 -16.36 26.60
CA GLY A 300 -21.63 -15.89 27.98
C GLY A 300 -21.17 -14.46 28.28
N ALA A 301 -22.10 -13.49 28.22
CA ALA A 301 -22.29 -12.38 29.18
C ALA A 301 -23.37 -11.38 28.69
N PRO A 302 -24.12 -10.71 29.60
CA PRO A 302 -25.49 -10.27 29.34
C PRO A 302 -25.60 -8.95 28.57
N ARG A 303 -26.67 -8.84 27.78
CA ARG A 303 -27.08 -7.64 27.03
C ARG A 303 -27.45 -6.50 27.99
N ARG A 304 -26.62 -5.46 28.09
CA ARG A 304 -27.06 -4.13 28.57
C ARG A 304 -27.54 -3.30 27.38
N ARG A 305 -28.80 -2.86 27.43
CA ARG A 305 -29.41 -1.89 26.51
C ARG A 305 -28.63 -0.57 26.57
N TYR A 306 -28.12 -0.11 25.43
CA TYR A 306 -27.53 1.23 25.28
C TYR A 306 -28.60 2.18 24.72
N ARG A 307 -28.90 3.27 25.43
CA ARG A 307 -29.66 4.42 24.91
C ARG A 307 -28.77 5.26 23.99
N PRO A 308 -29.30 5.90 22.93
CA PRO A 308 -28.51 6.73 22.03
C PRO A 308 -28.16 8.06 22.71
N ALA A 309 -26.87 8.39 22.77
CA ALA A 309 -26.40 9.73 23.11
C ALA A 309 -26.05 10.49 21.82
N THR A 310 -26.49 11.74 21.79
CA THR A 310 -26.36 12.76 20.75
C THR A 310 -24.94 12.90 20.19
N ALA A 311 -24.84 13.00 18.87
CA ALA A 311 -23.60 13.13 18.12
C ALA A 311 -22.96 14.51 18.33
N THR A 312 -21.79 14.54 18.98
CA THR A 312 -20.90 15.70 18.95
C THR A 312 -19.75 15.41 17.99
N THR A 313 -19.70 16.18 16.90
CA THR A 313 -18.71 16.05 15.83
C THR A 313 -17.32 16.49 16.31
N THR A 314 -16.44 15.56 16.68
CA THR A 314 -15.00 15.86 16.84
C THR A 314 -14.21 15.29 15.66
N ARG A 315 -13.63 16.18 14.85
CA ARG A 315 -12.65 15.84 13.81
C ARG A 315 -11.42 15.18 14.47
N ARG A 316 -11.10 13.93 14.11
CA ARG A 316 -9.82 13.30 14.46
C ARG A 316 -9.21 12.55 13.28
N ASN A 317 -8.02 13.01 12.90
CA ASN A 317 -7.15 12.38 11.91
C ASN A 317 -6.59 11.06 12.48
N CYS A 318 -6.73 9.95 11.75
CA CYS A 318 -5.82 8.82 11.90
C CYS A 318 -5.24 8.55 10.52
N ALA A 319 -3.91 8.58 10.46
CA ALA A 319 -3.16 8.15 9.31
C ALA A 319 -3.18 6.62 9.28
N VAL A 320 -3.56 6.05 8.14
CA VAL A 320 -3.31 4.65 7.80
C VAL A 320 -2.40 4.71 6.58
N ALA A 321 -1.13 4.35 6.74
CA ALA A 321 -0.19 4.26 5.63
C ALA A 321 -0.42 2.95 4.87
N SER A 322 -1.55 2.84 4.14
CA SER A 322 -1.80 1.68 3.28
C SER A 322 -1.02 1.82 1.97
N HIS A 323 -0.08 0.91 1.76
CA HIS A 323 0.67 0.79 0.52
C HIS A 323 -0.19 0.01 -0.47
N SER A 324 -0.62 0.65 -1.56
CA SER A 324 -1.36 -0.02 -2.63
C SER A 324 -0.62 -0.19 -3.96
N SER A 325 -0.45 -1.42 -4.45
CA SER A 325 0.01 -1.76 -5.80
C SER A 325 -1.10 -2.40 -6.65
N VAL A 326 -0.98 -2.26 -7.96
CA VAL A 326 -1.56 -3.14 -8.97
C VAL A 326 -0.33 -3.71 -9.66
N ASN A 327 -0.01 -4.97 -9.40
CA ASN A 327 1.15 -5.64 -10.00
C ASN A 327 0.68 -6.50 -11.18
N HIS A 328 1.34 -6.37 -12.32
CA HIS A 328 1.36 -7.44 -13.32
C HIS A 328 2.54 -8.36 -12.98
N TRP A 329 2.24 -9.62 -12.71
CA TRP A 329 3.23 -10.68 -12.52
C TRP A 329 3.13 -11.64 -13.71
N PRO A 330 4.23 -11.93 -14.44
CA PRO A 330 4.25 -13.10 -15.31
C PRO A 330 4.21 -14.36 -14.43
N ALA A 331 3.31 -15.29 -14.74
CA ALA A 331 3.18 -16.55 -14.04
C ALA A 331 4.48 -17.37 -14.19
N ILE A 332 5.16 -17.63 -13.08
CA ILE A 332 6.24 -18.62 -13.02
C ILE A 332 5.55 -19.95 -12.70
N MET A 333 5.04 -20.63 -13.71
CA MET A 333 4.68 -22.05 -13.62
C MET A 333 5.95 -22.88 -13.86
N PRO A 334 6.28 -23.89 -13.03
CA PRO A 334 7.31 -24.85 -13.38
C PRO A 334 6.81 -25.72 -14.55
N ALA A 335 7.61 -25.84 -15.61
CA ALA A 335 7.36 -26.76 -16.70
C ALA A 335 7.33 -28.22 -16.18
N PRO A 336 6.41 -29.08 -16.64
CA PRO A 336 6.43 -30.49 -16.27
C PRO A 336 7.66 -31.15 -16.90
N THR A 337 8.51 -31.73 -16.06
CA THR A 337 9.60 -32.60 -16.48
C THR A 337 9.01 -33.86 -17.10
N GLY A 338 9.10 -33.96 -18.43
CA GLY A 338 8.77 -35.18 -19.16
C GLY A 338 9.76 -36.30 -18.81
N ALA A 339 9.24 -37.40 -18.28
CA ALA A 339 9.97 -38.65 -18.20
C ALA A 339 10.00 -39.28 -19.60
N THR A 340 11.19 -39.38 -20.18
CA THR A 340 11.46 -40.22 -21.34
C THR A 340 11.43 -41.68 -20.91
N ALA A 341 10.42 -42.42 -21.36
CA ALA A 341 10.43 -43.88 -21.35
C ALA A 341 11.22 -44.35 -22.59
N SER A 342 12.38 -44.96 -22.37
CA SER A 342 13.07 -45.77 -23.36
C SER A 342 12.54 -47.19 -23.27
N GLY A 343 11.85 -47.64 -24.32
CA GLY A 343 11.51 -49.05 -24.52
C GLY A 343 12.58 -49.76 -25.35
N SER A 344 13.09 -50.85 -24.80
CA SER A 344 13.37 -52.11 -25.48
C SER A 344 13.50 -53.19 -24.41
#